data_AF-A0AAP0VHP7-F1
#
_entry.id   AF-A0AAP0VHP7-F1
#
_cell.length_a   1.000
_cell.length_b   1.000
_cell.length_c   1.000
_cell.angle_alpha   90.00
_cell.angle_beta   90.00
_cell.angle_gamma   90.00
#
_symmetry.space_group_name_H-M   'P 1'
#
loop_
_entity.id
_entity.type
_entity.pdbx_description
1 polymer ?
#
loop_
_entity_poly.entity_id
_entity_poly.type
_entity_poly.pdbx_seq_one_letter_code
_entity_poly.pdbx_strand_id
1 'polypeptide(L)'
;MKVKLFRKEEYVTCEVTIDGYLHSVTYQADTTAENAVKVLQFTDHVARIVQANESEYVLDQHQQATYIHNGEHFTGGQWEALPDDGGMAAYNGVIKIFKLIEQGKIER
;
A
#
# COMPACT_ATOMS: atom_id res chain seq x y z
N MET A 1 -13.57 37.50 7.33
CA MET A 1 -12.79 37.20 6.11
C MET A 1 -12.99 35.73 5.77
N LYS A 2 -13.34 35.36 4.53
CA LYS A 2 -13.45 33.96 4.11
C LYS A 2 -12.17 33.58 3.36
N VAL A 3 -11.50 32.52 3.80
CA VAL A 3 -10.32 31.95 3.13
C VAL A 3 -10.80 30.83 2.21
N LYS A 4 -10.34 30.81 0.96
CA LYS A 4 -10.66 29.76 0.00
C LYS A 4 -9.48 28.81 -0.13
N LEU A 5 -9.72 27.53 0.14
CA LEU A 5 -8.77 26.46 -0.12
C LEU A 5 -8.82 26.09 -1.61
N PHE A 6 -7.68 26.10 -2.28
CA PHE A 6 -7.58 25.75 -3.71
C PHE A 6 -7.01 24.35 -3.93
N ARG A 7 -6.18 23.86 -3.01
CA ARG A 7 -5.56 22.54 -3.07
C ARG A 7 -5.19 22.08 -1.67
N LYS A 8 -5.38 20.79 -1.40
CA LYS A 8 -4.90 20.11 -0.21
C LYS A 8 -4.34 18.76 -0.63
N GLU A 9 -3.08 18.52 -0.33
CA GLU A 9 -2.43 17.23 -0.55
C GLU A 9 -1.93 16.67 0.77
N GLU A 10 -2.08 15.36 0.91
CA GLU A 10 -1.57 14.61 2.05
C GLU A 10 -0.50 13.65 1.57
N TYR A 11 0.58 13.54 2.35
CA TYR A 11 1.61 12.53 2.21
C TYR A 11 1.53 11.62 3.42
N VAL A 12 1.37 10.32 3.19
CA VAL A 12 1.08 9.34 4.25
C VAL A 12 2.00 8.14 4.09
N THR A 13 2.50 7.64 5.21
CA THR A 13 3.19 6.36 5.33
C THR A 13 2.46 5.52 6.38
N CYS A 14 2.15 4.28 6.06
CA CYS A 14 1.50 3.34 6.97
C CYS A 14 1.91 1.90 6.71
N GLU A 15 1.65 1.04 7.70
CA GLU A 15 1.90 -0.39 7.61
C GLU A 15 0.59 -1.15 7.78
N VAL A 16 0.35 -2.13 6.92
CA VAL A 16 -0.88 -2.93 6.91
C VAL A 16 -0.50 -4.41 6.79
N THR A 17 -1.04 -5.25 7.67
CA THR A 17 -0.93 -6.70 7.53
C THR A 17 -2.17 -7.27 6.85
N ILE A 18 -2.00 -7.95 5.73
CA ILE A 18 -3.09 -8.60 4.99
C ILE A 18 -2.60 -9.87 4.32
N ASP A 19 -3.40 -10.93 4.39
CA ASP A 19 -3.17 -12.21 3.68
C ASP A 19 -1.77 -12.82 3.86
N GLY A 20 -1.16 -12.62 5.04
CA GLY A 20 0.18 -13.15 5.36
C GLY A 20 1.35 -12.28 4.90
N TYR A 21 1.10 -11.03 4.49
CA TYR A 21 2.11 -10.07 4.07
C TYR A 21 2.03 -8.79 4.90
N LEU A 22 3.19 -8.18 5.14
CA LEU A 22 3.28 -6.80 5.59
C LEU A 22 3.38 -5.90 4.36
N HIS A 23 2.55 -4.87 4.34
CA HIS A 23 2.52 -3.83 3.31
C HIS A 23 2.99 -2.52 3.94
N SER A 24 4.19 -2.08 3.57
CA SER A 24 4.73 -0.78 3.96
C SER A 24 4.41 0.23 2.85
N VAL A 25 3.31 0.95 3.06
CA VAL A 25 2.66 1.78 2.05
C VAL A 25 3.05 3.23 2.24
N THR A 26 3.38 3.90 1.14
CA THR A 26 3.59 5.35 1.09
C THR A 26 2.81 5.93 -0.07
N TYR A 27 2.01 6.97 0.17
CA TYR A 27 1.22 7.59 -0.89
C TYR A 27 1.09 9.11 -0.73
N GLN A 28 0.92 9.78 -1.87
CA GLN A 28 0.52 11.17 -1.99
C GLN A 28 -0.90 11.21 -2.58
N ALA A 29 -1.80 11.97 -1.95
CA ALA A 29 -3.18 12.08 -2.42
C ALA A 29 -3.70 13.52 -2.37
N ASP A 30 -4.50 13.89 -3.37
CA ASP A 30 -5.32 15.09 -3.37
C ASP A 30 -6.58 14.84 -2.54
N THR A 31 -6.76 15.65 -1.49
CA THR A 31 -7.90 15.61 -0.56
C THR A 31 -8.64 16.95 -0.52
N THR A 32 -8.54 17.73 -1.61
CA THR A 32 -9.20 19.04 -1.72
C THR A 32 -10.72 18.94 -1.62
N ALA A 33 -11.29 17.85 -2.14
CA ALA A 33 -12.70 17.53 -1.98
C ALA A 33 -12.90 16.63 -0.75
N GLU A 34 -13.79 17.02 0.16
CA GLU A 34 -13.98 16.35 1.47
C GLU A 34 -14.32 14.85 1.36
N ASN A 35 -14.92 14.42 0.25
CA ASN A 35 -15.36 13.03 0.04
C ASN A 35 -14.72 12.37 -1.19
N ALA A 36 -13.65 12.94 -1.73
CA ALA A 36 -12.93 12.35 -2.85
C ALA A 36 -11.43 12.43 -2.61
N VAL A 37 -10.82 11.26 -2.45
CA VAL A 37 -9.37 11.10 -2.34
C VAL A 37 -8.88 10.64 -3.71
N LYS A 38 -8.04 11.44 -4.35
CA LYS A 38 -7.36 11.02 -5.57
C LYS A 38 -5.91 10.69 -5.25
N VAL A 39 -5.52 9.44 -5.38
CA VAL A 39 -4.13 9.04 -5.21
C VAL A 39 -3.33 9.51 -6.43
N LEU A 40 -2.28 10.29 -6.17
CA LEU A 40 -1.38 10.85 -7.19
C LEU A 40 -0.14 9.97 -7.35
N GLN A 41 0.39 9.47 -6.24
CA GLN A 41 1.50 8.54 -6.21
C GLN A 41 1.26 7.53 -5.09
N PHE A 42 1.63 6.29 -5.33
CA PHE A 42 1.52 5.22 -4.35
C PHE A 42 2.67 4.25 -4.55
N THR A 43 3.27 3.84 -3.45
CA THR A 43 4.31 2.83 -3.37
C THR A 43 3.93 1.88 -2.25
N ASP A 44 4.01 0.59 -2.52
CA ASP A 44 3.77 -0.46 -1.53
C ASP A 44 4.92 -1.45 -1.59
N HIS A 45 5.69 -1.49 -0.51
CA HIS A 45 6.71 -2.51 -0.32
C HIS A 45 6.10 -3.65 0.48
N VAL A 46 6.04 -4.83 -0.14
CA VAL A 46 5.46 -6.03 0.45
C VAL A 46 6.54 -6.99 0.87
N ALA A 47 6.37 -7.60 2.04
CA ALA A 47 7.23 -8.67 2.53
C ALA A 47 6.38 -9.79 3.13
N ARG A 48 6.69 -11.05 2.80
CA ARG A 48 5.99 -12.21 3.35
C ARG A 48 6.27 -12.32 4.84
N ILE A 49 5.23 -12.55 5.62
CA ILE A 49 5.34 -12.86 7.03
C ILE A 49 5.49 -14.38 7.16
N VAL A 50 6.57 -14.83 7.77
CA VAL A 50 6.87 -16.24 8.02
C VAL A 50 6.97 -16.49 9.52
N GLN A 51 6.62 -17.70 9.94
CA GLN A 51 6.75 -18.12 11.32
C GLN A 51 8.22 -18.46 11.61
N ALA A 52 8.86 -17.71 12.51
CA ALA A 52 10.23 -17.97 12.95
C ALA A 52 10.29 -19.07 14.01
N ASN A 53 9.33 -19.08 14.94
CA ASN A 53 9.18 -20.08 15.99
C ASN A 53 7.71 -20.18 16.47
N GLU A 54 7.43 -20.94 17.54
CA GLU A 54 6.07 -21.19 18.03
C GLU A 54 5.26 -19.92 18.38
N SER A 55 5.89 -18.76 18.57
CA SER A 55 5.19 -17.51 18.96
C SER A 55 5.69 -16.24 18.25
N GLU A 56 6.62 -16.36 17.30
CA GLU A 56 7.25 -15.23 16.64
C GLU A 56 7.07 -15.30 15.12
N TYR A 57 6.64 -14.18 14.55
CA TYR A 57 6.55 -13.96 13.12
C TYR A 57 7.62 -12.95 12.71
N VAL A 58 8.30 -13.22 11.60
CA VAL A 58 9.33 -12.35 11.03
C VAL A 58 9.03 -12.12 9.55
N LEU A 59 9.61 -11.06 9.00
CA LEU A 59 9.55 -10.81 7.55
C LEU A 59 10.60 -11.68 6.85
N ASP A 60 10.18 -12.37 5.80
CA ASP A 60 11.10 -13.08 4.91
C ASP A 60 11.79 -12.05 4.00
N GLN A 61 13.09 -11.86 4.24
CA GLN A 61 13.90 -10.90 3.49
C GLN A 61 14.09 -11.30 2.02
N HIS A 62 13.80 -12.54 1.62
CA HIS A 62 13.92 -12.98 0.23
C HIS A 62 12.58 -12.94 -0.50
N GLN A 63 11.46 -12.97 0.23
CA GLN A 63 10.12 -12.93 -0.36
C GLN A 63 9.53 -11.54 -0.16
N GLN A 64 10.07 -10.60 -0.92
CA GLN A 64 9.67 -9.22 -0.94
C GLN A 64 9.56 -8.69 -2.37
N ALA A 65 8.71 -7.68 -2.57
CA ALA A 65 8.55 -6.97 -3.82
C ALA A 65 8.09 -5.53 -3.57
N THR A 66 8.25 -4.66 -4.56
CA THR A 66 7.74 -3.28 -4.50
C THR A 66 6.81 -3.03 -5.67
N TYR A 67 5.63 -2.48 -5.36
CA TYR A 67 4.60 -2.07 -6.31
C TYR A 67 4.48 -0.55 -6.31
N ILE A 68 4.29 0.03 -7.48
CA ILE A 68 4.22 1.49 -7.67
C ILE A 68 3.00 1.81 -8.53
N HIS A 69 2.28 2.87 -8.17
CA HIS A 69 1.20 3.45 -8.98
C HIS A 69 1.41 4.96 -9.14
N ASN A 70 1.46 5.42 -10.40
CA ASN A 70 1.73 6.82 -10.75
C ASN A 70 0.46 7.67 -10.97
N GLY A 71 -0.69 7.16 -10.52
CA GLY A 71 -2.01 7.78 -10.73
C GLY A 71 -2.76 7.24 -11.95
N GLU A 72 -2.13 6.44 -12.80
CA GLU A 72 -2.77 5.82 -13.97
C GLU A 72 -2.58 4.30 -14.04
N HIS A 73 -1.36 3.81 -13.80
CA HIS A 73 -1.01 2.40 -13.97
C HIS A 73 -0.16 1.87 -12.81
N PHE A 74 -0.40 0.61 -12.45
CA PHE A 74 0.49 -0.16 -11.57
C PHE A 74 1.70 -0.68 -12.34
N THR A 75 2.86 -0.61 -11.71
CA THR A 75 4.13 -1.18 -12.16
C THR A 75 4.88 -1.81 -10.97
N GLY A 76 5.99 -2.51 -11.24
CA GLY A 76 6.77 -3.19 -10.20
C GLY A 76 6.41 -4.67 -10.06
N GLY A 77 6.49 -5.20 -8.84
CA GLY A 77 6.21 -6.61 -8.56
C GLY A 77 7.34 -7.58 -8.96
N GLN A 78 8.56 -7.08 -9.07
CA GLN A 78 9.75 -7.93 -9.20
C GLN A 78 10.08 -8.50 -7.83
N TRP A 79 9.95 -9.83 -7.69
CA TRP A 79 10.27 -10.55 -6.46
C TRP A 79 11.71 -11.02 -6.47
N GLU A 80 12.40 -10.92 -5.33
CA GLU A 80 13.73 -11.52 -5.16
C GLU A 80 13.66 -13.05 -5.17
N ALA A 81 12.70 -13.61 -4.43
CA ALA A 81 12.26 -14.99 -4.51
C ALA A 81 10.73 -15.04 -4.57
N LEU A 82 10.19 -15.79 -5.54
CA LEU A 82 8.75 -15.91 -5.72
C LEU A 82 8.12 -16.69 -4.55
N PRO A 83 7.03 -16.19 -3.96
CA PRO A 83 6.22 -16.98 -3.04
C PRO A 83 5.48 -18.12 -3.76
N ASP A 84 4.94 -19.06 -2.99
CA ASP A 84 4.29 -20.27 -3.53
C ASP A 84 3.05 -19.96 -4.39
N ASP A 85 2.36 -18.85 -4.09
CA ASP A 85 1.19 -18.35 -4.83
C ASP A 85 1.57 -17.42 -5.99
N GLY A 86 2.87 -17.27 -6.27
CA GLY A 86 3.41 -16.33 -7.25
C GLY A 86 3.29 -14.86 -6.85
N GLY A 87 3.06 -14.55 -5.57
CA GLY A 87 2.86 -13.18 -5.08
C GLY A 87 1.45 -12.62 -5.34
N MET A 88 0.50 -13.48 -5.71
CA MET A 88 -0.87 -13.08 -6.04
C MET A 88 -1.63 -12.50 -4.84
N ALA A 89 -1.49 -13.10 -3.64
CA ALA A 89 -2.11 -12.60 -2.42
C ALA A 89 -1.58 -11.21 -2.06
N ALA A 90 -0.26 -11.01 -2.13
CA ALA A 90 0.35 -9.71 -1.91
C ALA A 90 -0.17 -8.68 -2.93
N TYR A 91 -0.19 -9.00 -4.23
CA TYR A 91 -0.70 -8.07 -5.25
C TYR A 91 -2.19 -7.72 -5.06
N ASN A 92 -3.02 -8.69 -4.65
CA ASN A 92 -4.41 -8.41 -4.31
C ASN A 92 -4.52 -7.47 -3.09
N GLY A 93 -3.64 -7.63 -2.10
CA GLY A 93 -3.49 -6.71 -0.98
C GLY A 93 -3.18 -5.28 -1.43
N VAL A 94 -2.19 -5.12 -2.33
CA VAL A 94 -1.81 -3.82 -2.92
C VAL A 94 -3.02 -3.12 -3.55
N ILE A 95 -3.75 -3.82 -4.43
CA ILE A 95 -4.93 -3.27 -5.11
C ILE A 95 -6.02 -2.89 -4.09
N LYS A 96 -6.23 -3.73 -3.09
CA LYS A 96 -7.27 -3.51 -2.06
C LYS A 96 -6.94 -2.28 -1.22
N ILE A 97 -5.70 -2.13 -0.77
CA ILE A 97 -5.24 -0.97 0.01
C ILE A 97 -5.40 0.30 -0.83
N PHE A 98 -4.91 0.31 -2.07
CA PHE A 98 -5.06 1.45 -2.97
C PHE A 98 -6.53 1.89 -3.12
N LYS A 99 -7.43 0.94 -3.37
CA LYS A 99 -8.88 1.22 -3.49
C LYS A 99 -9.48 1.74 -2.19
N LEU A 100 -9.05 1.23 -1.03
CA LEU A 100 -9.53 1.72 0.27
C LEU A 100 -9.07 3.16 0.53
N ILE A 101 -7.85 3.52 0.11
CA ILE A 101 -7.35 4.90 0.18
C ILE A 101 -8.21 5.83 -0.68
N GLU A 102 -8.44 5.49 -1.95
CA GLU A 102 -9.27 6.32 -2.86
C GLU A 102 -10.72 6.46 -2.36
N GLN A 103 -11.23 5.45 -1.67
CA GLN A 103 -12.56 5.48 -1.05
C GLN A 103 -12.60 6.23 0.29
N GLY A 104 -11.45 6.67 0.83
CA GLY A 104 -11.35 7.27 2.16
C GLY A 104 -11.73 6.32 3.30
N LYS A 105 -11.55 5.00 3.10
CA LYS A 105 -12.00 3.93 4.02
C LYS A 105 -10.89 3.26 4.83
N ILE A 106 -9.67 3.79 4.80
CA ILE A 106 -8.65 3.38 5.77
C ILE A 106 -8.94 4.12 7.08
N GLU A 107 -9.28 3.36 8.12
CA GLU A 107 -9.39 3.87 9.49
C GLU A 107 -8.01 4.40 9.93
N ARG A 108 -8.00 5.62 10.46
CA ARG A 108 -6.79 6.36 10.86
C ARG A 108 -6.53 6.20 12.35
#